data_AF-A0A5H2Y879-F1
#
_entry.id   AF-A0A5H2Y879-F1
#
_cell.length_a   1.000
_cell.length_b   1.000
_cell.length_c   1.000
_cell.angle_alpha   90.00
_cell.angle_beta   90.00
_cell.angle_gamma   90.00
#
_symmetry.space_group_name_H-M   'P 1'
#
loop_
_entity.id
_entity.type
_entity.pdbx_description
1 polymer ?
#
loop_
_entity_poly.entity_id
_entity_poly.type
_entity_poly.pdbx_seq_one_letter_code
_entity_poly.pdbx_strand_id
1 'polypeptide(L)'
;MTQPPVLLSFSARALDEHAEDQACQHALQYDTLKLEYQSLGLPFLCELPFDAQLGDVIALYATSVQARCASFSAEAPLTKEALETGHQSLQLKGQGESGEYIVQLSLIGRHGMVKNSVEYNAYINSAVEQENVTTDKSSVMSNSVASALKRHTTNLMASVLAIF
;
A
#
# COMPACT_ATOMS: atom_id res chain seq x y z
N MET A 1 2.69 13.08 14.18
CA MET A 1 4.03 12.48 14.28
C MET A 1 4.25 11.72 12.99
N THR A 2 5.30 12.04 12.22
CA THR A 2 5.62 11.34 10.97
C THR A 2 6.23 9.98 11.31
N GLN A 3 5.67 8.88 10.78
CA GLN A 3 6.26 7.54 10.95
C GLN A 3 7.66 7.53 10.32
N PRO A 4 8.67 6.91 10.97
CA PRO A 4 9.98 6.71 10.36
C PRO A 4 9.85 5.91 9.04
N PRO A 5 10.67 6.20 8.02
CA PRO A 5 10.65 5.44 6.78
C PRO A 5 11.02 3.97 7.03
N VAL A 6 10.44 3.09 6.21
CA VAL A 6 10.80 1.67 6.20
C VAL A 6 11.93 1.45 5.20
N LEU A 7 13.04 0.87 5.65
CA LEU A 7 14.18 0.50 4.81
C LEU A 7 13.92 -0.84 4.12
N LEU A 8 13.97 -0.85 2.79
CA LEU A 8 13.83 -2.03 1.93
C LEU A 8 15.13 -2.29 1.17
N SER A 9 15.51 -3.56 1.02
CA SER A 9 16.72 -4.00 0.32
C SER A 9 16.45 -5.17 -0.62
N PHE A 10 17.07 -5.16 -1.80
CA PHE A 10 17.00 -6.27 -2.75
C PHE A 10 17.70 -7.55 -2.28
N SER A 11 18.41 -7.52 -1.15
CA SER A 11 19.19 -8.66 -0.65
C SER A 11 18.50 -9.35 0.55
N ALA A 12 18.56 -10.68 0.57
CA ALA A 12 17.96 -11.53 1.62
C ALA A 12 18.72 -11.51 2.95
N ARG A 13 19.99 -11.09 2.90
CA ARG A 13 20.88 -11.13 4.06
C ARG A 13 20.64 -9.88 4.87
N ALA A 14 20.32 -10.11 6.14
CA ALA A 14 20.33 -9.11 7.19
C ALA A 14 21.48 -8.14 6.95
N LEU A 15 21.12 -6.86 6.89
CA LEU A 15 22.05 -5.74 6.94
C LEU A 15 23.18 -6.07 7.93
N ASP A 16 24.40 -5.80 7.49
CA ASP A 16 25.58 -5.75 8.33
C ASP A 16 25.22 -5.11 9.69
N GLU A 17 25.64 -5.70 10.81
CA GLU A 17 25.37 -5.27 12.20
C GLU A 17 25.95 -3.87 12.52
N HIS A 18 26.24 -3.06 11.51
CA HIS A 18 26.90 -1.76 11.58
C HIS A 18 26.07 -0.60 11.02
N ALA A 19 24.89 -0.85 10.45
CA ALA A 19 23.93 0.21 10.10
C ALA A 19 22.89 0.37 11.21
N GLU A 20 23.34 0.78 12.40
CA GLU A 20 22.51 1.25 13.52
C GLU A 20 21.90 2.63 13.19
N ASP A 21 21.23 2.76 12.04
CA ASP A 21 20.52 3.98 11.71
C ASP A 21 19.15 3.93 12.40
N GLN A 22 19.11 4.35 13.68
CA GLN A 22 17.94 4.35 14.58
C GLN A 22 16.71 5.11 14.04
N ALA A 23 16.80 5.71 12.85
CA ALA A 23 15.75 6.48 12.20
C ALA A 23 14.87 5.66 11.23
N CYS A 24 15.22 4.42 10.87
CA CYS A 24 14.45 3.61 9.92
C CYS A 24 13.97 2.28 10.53
N GLN A 25 12.80 1.80 10.12
CA GLN A 25 12.37 0.42 10.41
C GLN A 25 12.91 -0.51 9.33
N HIS A 26 13.63 -1.57 9.72
CA HIS A 26 14.28 -2.48 8.76
C HIS A 26 13.34 -3.61 8.34
N ALA A 27 13.18 -3.81 7.03
CA ALA A 27 12.43 -4.94 6.49
C ALA A 27 13.34 -6.15 6.24
N LEU A 28 13.03 -7.28 6.87
CA LEU A 28 13.58 -8.58 6.48
C LEU A 28 12.66 -9.24 5.46
N GLN A 29 13.22 -10.00 4.51
CA GLN A 29 12.48 -10.62 3.38
C GLN A 29 11.38 -11.62 3.80
N TYR A 30 11.27 -11.95 5.09
CA TYR A 30 10.23 -12.83 5.63
C TYR A 30 9.41 -12.21 6.76
N ASP A 31 9.69 -10.96 7.13
CA ASP A 31 8.89 -10.27 8.13
C ASP A 31 7.62 -9.68 7.49
N THR A 32 6.54 -9.63 8.26
CA THR A 32 5.32 -8.96 7.83
C THR A 32 5.38 -7.51 8.29
N LEU A 33 5.61 -6.60 7.34
CA LEU A 33 5.67 -5.16 7.60
C LEU A 33 4.33 -4.65 8.13
N LYS A 34 4.34 -3.98 9.28
CA LYS A 34 3.14 -3.31 9.81
C LYS A 34 3.21 -1.83 9.46
N LEU A 35 2.32 -1.39 8.58
CA LEU A 35 2.36 -0.08 7.96
C LEU A 35 1.09 0.71 8.32
N GLU A 36 1.23 1.96 8.75
CA GLU A 36 0.10 2.84 9.04
C GLU A 36 -0.01 3.90 7.94
N TYR A 37 -1.01 3.76 7.06
CA TYR A 37 -1.17 4.67 5.94
C TYR A 37 -1.65 6.04 6.44
N GLN A 38 -0.84 7.07 6.17
CA GLN A 38 -1.14 8.46 6.52
C GLN A 38 -1.53 9.26 5.27
N SER A 39 -2.05 10.48 5.46
CA SER A 39 -2.48 11.37 4.37
C SER A 39 -1.38 11.68 3.34
N LEU A 40 -0.10 11.65 3.75
CA LEU A 40 1.06 11.86 2.88
C LEU A 40 1.53 10.57 2.17
N GLY A 41 0.96 9.41 2.49
CA GLY A 41 1.37 8.09 2.03
C GLY A 41 2.30 7.36 3.01
N LEU A 42 2.88 6.25 2.57
CA LEU A 42 3.86 5.48 3.35
C LEU A 42 5.28 5.79 2.88
N PRO A 43 6.16 6.32 3.75
CA PRO A 43 7.54 6.63 3.39
C PRO A 43 8.40 5.36 3.40
N PHE A 44 9.16 5.16 2.33
CA PHE A 44 10.13 4.09 2.18
C PHE A 44 11.50 4.66 1.83
N LEU A 45 12.55 4.05 2.38
CA LEU A 45 13.92 4.24 1.95
C LEU A 45 14.35 2.94 1.26
N CYS A 46 14.72 3.01 -0.01
CA CYS A 46 15.08 1.82 -0.77
C CYS A 46 16.59 1.79 -1.01
N GLU A 47 17.25 0.73 -0.54
CA GLU A 47 18.66 0.46 -0.83
C GLU A 47 18.81 0.04 -2.30
N LEU A 48 19.76 0.64 -3.00
CA LEU A 48 20.02 0.37 -4.40
C LEU A 48 20.97 -0.83 -4.55
N PRO A 49 20.71 -1.75 -5.49
CA PRO A 49 21.65 -2.82 -5.80
C PRO A 49 22.87 -2.26 -6.55
N PHE A 50 23.97 -3.00 -6.54
CA PHE A 50 25.24 -2.57 -7.13
C PHE A 50 25.18 -2.25 -8.64
N ASP A 51 24.24 -2.84 -9.38
CA ASP A 51 24.05 -2.65 -10.82
C ASP A 51 23.04 -1.54 -11.18
N ALA A 52 22.59 -0.77 -10.19
CA ALA A 52 21.75 0.41 -10.37
C ALA A 52 22.50 1.52 -11.13
N GLN A 53 21.83 2.12 -12.12
CA GLN A 53 22.43 3.12 -12.99
C GLN A 53 21.53 4.34 -13.16
N LEU A 54 22.15 5.47 -13.53
CA LEU A 54 21.43 6.70 -13.80
C LEU A 54 20.44 6.50 -14.96
N GLY A 55 19.18 6.85 -14.73
CA GLY A 55 18.10 6.65 -15.70
C GLY A 55 17.39 5.30 -15.60
N ASP A 56 17.80 4.41 -14.68
CA ASP A 56 16.92 3.35 -14.19
C ASP A 56 15.80 3.97 -13.34
N VAL A 57 14.74 3.19 -13.10
CA VAL A 57 13.59 3.57 -12.28
C VAL A 57 13.47 2.60 -11.13
N ILE A 58 13.34 3.12 -9.91
CA ILE A 58 12.94 2.33 -8.76
C ILE A 58 11.42 2.43 -8.59
N ALA A 59 10.80 1.29 -8.37
CA ALA A 59 9.35 1.17 -8.31
C ALA A 59 8.93 0.35 -7.10
N LEU A 60 7.89 0.80 -6.42
CA LEU A 60 7.20 0.09 -5.35
C LEU A 60 5.73 -0.03 -5.70
N TYR A 61 5.20 -1.24 -5.54
CA TYR A 61 3.79 -1.53 -5.71
C TYR A 61 3.30 -2.32 -4.50
N ALA A 62 2.16 -1.92 -3.92
CA ALA A 62 1.47 -2.73 -2.93
C ALA A 62 0.15 -3.23 -3.51
N THR A 63 0.03 -4.55 -3.61
CA THR A 63 -1.14 -5.23 -4.14
C THR A 63 -1.83 -5.99 -3.02
N SER A 64 -3.11 -5.69 -2.77
CA SER A 64 -3.90 -6.46 -1.79
C SER A 64 -3.92 -7.93 -2.23
N VAL A 65 -3.82 -8.86 -1.28
CA VAL A 65 -3.89 -10.30 -1.57
C VAL A 65 -5.23 -10.73 -2.20
N GLN A 66 -6.24 -9.87 -2.14
CA GLN A 66 -7.56 -10.08 -2.75
C GLN A 66 -7.73 -9.34 -4.09
N ALA A 67 -6.79 -8.46 -4.45
CA ALA A 67 -6.85 -7.64 -5.65
C ALA A 67 -6.01 -8.21 -6.80
N ARG A 68 -6.33 -7.78 -8.03
CA ARG A 68 -5.55 -8.13 -9.23
C ARG A 68 -4.53 -7.06 -9.63
N CYS A 69 -4.67 -5.87 -9.08
CA CYS A 69 -3.87 -4.69 -9.43
C CYS A 69 -3.37 -4.03 -8.15
N ALA A 70 -2.26 -3.30 -8.26
CA ALA A 70 -1.71 -2.54 -7.14
C ALA A 70 -2.72 -1.49 -6.64
N SER A 71 -2.93 -1.47 -5.32
CA SER A 71 -3.75 -0.47 -4.62
C SER A 71 -2.93 0.78 -4.29
N PHE A 72 -1.63 0.60 -4.09
CA PHE A 72 -0.68 1.69 -3.87
C PHE A 72 0.54 1.53 -4.77
N SER A 73 1.11 2.66 -5.20
CA SER A 73 2.28 2.69 -6.07
C SER A 73 3.16 3.91 -5.81
N ALA A 74 4.44 3.76 -6.11
CA ALA A 74 5.41 4.84 -6.17
C ALA A 74 6.51 4.47 -7.14
N GLU A 75 6.91 5.43 -7.98
CA GLU A 75 8.00 5.26 -8.92
C GLU A 75 8.84 6.53 -8.94
N ALA A 76 10.16 6.37 -9.00
CA ALA A 76 11.06 7.49 -9.19
C ALA A 76 12.26 7.08 -10.06
N PRO A 77 12.68 7.93 -11.01
CA PRO A 77 13.95 7.72 -11.70
C PRO A 77 15.10 7.87 -10.71
N LEU A 78 16.12 7.03 -10.83
CA LEU A 78 17.32 7.15 -10.01
C LEU A 78 18.04 8.46 -10.32
N THR A 79 18.29 9.22 -9.27
CA THR A 79 19.05 10.48 -9.32
C THR A 79 20.53 10.22 -9.07
N LYS A 80 21.39 11.19 -9.40
CA LYS A 80 22.83 11.09 -9.08
C LYS A 80 23.05 10.99 -7.56
N GLU A 81 22.33 11.79 -6.80
CA GLU A 81 22.37 11.78 -5.33
C GLU A 81 22.02 10.40 -4.78
N ALA A 82 20.98 9.75 -5.30
CA ALA A 82 20.60 8.41 -4.85
C ALA A 82 21.67 7.34 -5.14
N LEU A 83 22.37 7.45 -6.27
CA LEU A 83 23.49 6.56 -6.60
C LEU A 83 24.71 6.82 -5.69
N GLU A 84 24.94 8.07 -5.29
CA GLU A 84 26.03 8.45 -4.40
C GLU A 84 25.76 8.02 -2.95
N THR A 85 24.51 8.13 -2.48
CA THR A 85 24.11 7.70 -1.13
C THR A 85 23.78 6.22 -1.04
N GLY A 86 23.57 5.54 -2.17
CA GLY A 86 23.12 4.15 -2.25
C GLY A 86 21.64 3.96 -1.92
N HIS A 87 20.87 5.05 -1.76
CA HIS A 87 19.47 5.00 -1.31
C HIS A 87 18.57 5.93 -2.12
N GLN A 88 17.33 5.49 -2.36
CA GLN A 88 16.29 6.31 -2.98
C GLN A 88 15.04 6.31 -2.12
N SER A 89 14.60 7.49 -1.70
CA SER A 89 13.35 7.65 -0.96
C SER A 89 12.15 7.58 -1.91
N LEU A 90 11.12 6.84 -1.51
CA LEU A 90 9.85 6.71 -2.20
C LEU A 90 8.69 6.97 -1.24
N GLN A 91 7.61 7.56 -1.74
CA GLN A 91 6.39 7.77 -0.99
C GLN A 91 5.26 6.98 -1.63
N LEU A 92 4.96 5.81 -1.06
CA LEU A 92 3.93 4.92 -1.57
C LEU A 92 2.55 5.52 -1.33
N LYS A 93 1.82 5.80 -2.41
CA LYS A 93 0.52 6.47 -2.39
C LYS A 93 -0.51 5.67 -3.18
N GLY A 94 -1.78 5.84 -2.80
CA GLY A 94 -2.87 5.13 -3.44
C GLY A 94 -4.10 5.08 -2.56
N GLN A 95 -4.97 4.12 -2.86
CA GLN A 95 -6.22 3.90 -2.14
C GLN A 95 -6.42 2.39 -1.99
N GLY A 96 -6.65 1.96 -0.77
CA GLY A 96 -6.88 0.57 -0.42
C GLY A 96 -7.44 0.45 0.99
N GLU A 97 -8.17 -0.65 1.21
CA GLU A 97 -8.73 -1.01 2.51
C GLU A 97 -7.63 -1.50 3.45
N SER A 98 -7.92 -1.54 4.75
CA SER A 98 -7.00 -2.13 5.71
C SER A 98 -6.89 -3.65 5.48
N GLY A 99 -5.67 -4.20 5.43
CA GLY A 99 -5.50 -5.63 5.20
C GLY A 99 -4.10 -6.07 4.81
N GLU A 100 -4.03 -7.29 4.27
CA GLU A 100 -2.79 -7.92 3.81
C GLU A 100 -2.47 -7.53 2.36
N TYR A 101 -1.20 -7.16 2.15
CA TYR A 101 -0.66 -6.70 0.88
C TYR A 101 0.67 -7.41 0.60
N ILE A 102 0.94 -7.63 -0.68
CA ILE A 102 2.28 -7.93 -1.17
C ILE A 102 2.89 -6.62 -1.68
N VAL A 103 4.01 -6.22 -1.08
CA VAL A 103 4.80 -5.05 -1.49
C VAL A 103 5.94 -5.54 -2.36
N GLN A 104 5.92 -5.17 -3.64
CA GLN A 104 6.97 -5.50 -4.60
C GLN A 104 7.87 -4.28 -4.82
N LEU A 105 9.13 -4.40 -4.47
CA LEU A 105 10.20 -3.47 -4.84
C LEU A 105 10.84 -3.94 -6.14
N SER A 106 11.03 -3.05 -7.10
CA SER A 106 11.60 -3.37 -8.41
C SER A 106 12.56 -2.29 -8.87
N LEU A 107 13.68 -2.72 -9.47
CA LEU A 107 14.57 -1.87 -10.24
C LEU A 107 14.33 -2.15 -11.73
N ILE A 108 13.93 -1.12 -12.46
CA ILE A 108 13.58 -1.19 -13.88
C ILE A 108 14.67 -0.46 -14.66
N GLY A 109 15.31 -1.18 -15.57
CA GLY A 109 16.31 -0.61 -16.45
C GLY A 109 15.71 0.37 -17.47
N ARG A 110 16.55 1.23 -18.06
CA ARG A 110 16.14 2.24 -19.06
C ARG A 110 15.28 1.74 -20.23
N HIS A 111 15.36 0.46 -20.58
CA HIS A 111 14.56 -0.16 -21.66
C HIS A 111 13.26 -0.82 -21.17
N GLY A 112 12.85 -0.57 -19.92
CA GLY A 112 11.65 -1.16 -19.33
C GLY A 112 11.83 -2.61 -18.85
N MET A 113 13.04 -3.17 -18.90
CA MET A 113 13.30 -4.51 -18.38
C MET A 113 13.54 -4.46 -16.87
N VAL A 114 12.88 -5.34 -16.12
CA VAL A 114 13.14 -5.52 -14.69
C VAL A 114 14.55 -6.10 -14.52
N LYS A 115 15.42 -5.38 -13.83
CA LYS A 115 16.77 -5.81 -13.45
C LYS A 115 16.74 -6.66 -12.18
N ASN A 116 15.97 -6.19 -11.19
CA ASN A 116 15.88 -6.82 -9.88
C ASN A 116 14.48 -6.60 -9.30
N SER A 117 14.00 -7.57 -8.51
CA SER A 117 12.73 -7.48 -7.81
C SER A 117 12.76 -8.30 -6.53
N VAL A 118 12.14 -7.76 -5.48
CA VAL A 118 11.93 -8.45 -4.21
C VAL A 118 10.53 -8.15 -3.70
N GLU A 119 9.93 -9.12 -3.00
CA GLU A 119 8.60 -9.01 -2.42
C GLU A 119 8.67 -9.08 -0.90
N TYR A 120 7.79 -8.32 -0.26
CA TYR A 120 7.58 -8.31 1.19
C TYR A 120 6.11 -8.51 1.51
N ASN A 121 5.84 -9.25 2.57
CA ASN A 121 4.51 -9.30 3.15
C ASN A 121 4.29 -8.02 3.96
N ALA A 122 3.12 -7.40 3.81
CA ALA A 122 2.76 -6.23 4.58
C ALA A 122 1.31 -6.30 5.06
N TYR A 123 1.04 -5.72 6.22
CA TYR A 123 -0.27 -5.36 6.67
C TYR A 123 -0.37 -3.84 6.69
N ILE A 124 -1.22 -3.27 5.83
CA ILE A 124 -1.44 -1.83 5.75
C ILE A 124 -2.72 -1.52 6.53
N ASN A 125 -2.62 -0.67 7.55
CA ASN A 125 -3.75 -0.09 8.24
C ASN A 125 -4.10 1.26 7.57
N SER A 126 -5.23 1.28 6.87
CA SER A 126 -5.76 2.48 6.22
C SER A 126 -6.76 3.14 7.15
N ALA A 127 -6.32 4.19 7.85
CA ALA A 127 -7.18 4.95 8.76
C ALA A 127 -8.30 5.73 8.04
N VAL A 128 -8.34 5.72 6.70
CA VAL A 128 -9.35 6.40 5.88
C VAL A 128 -10.77 5.85 6.13
N GLU A 129 -10.90 4.68 6.74
CA GLU A 129 -12.20 4.08 7.09
C GLU A 129 -12.78 4.52 8.44
N GLN A 130 -12.07 5.32 9.26
CA GLN A 130 -12.55 5.70 10.60
C GLN A 130 -13.23 7.07 10.71
N GLU A 131 -13.57 7.73 9.60
CA GLU A 131 -14.36 8.98 9.64
C GLU A 131 -15.84 8.79 9.23
N ASN A 132 -16.34 7.55 9.24
CA ASN A 132 -17.78 7.27 9.17
C ASN A 132 -18.17 6.24 10.22
N VAL A 133 -18.46 6.72 11.44
CA VAL A 133 -19.45 6.23 12.41
C VAL A 133 -18.95 6.64 13.80
N THR A 134 -19.40 7.80 14.29
CA THR A 134 -19.85 8.00 15.67
C THR A 134 -20.33 9.44 15.88
N THR A 135 -21.66 9.62 15.96
CA THR A 135 -22.48 10.61 16.71
C THR A 135 -23.79 10.79 15.93
N ASP A 136 -25.00 10.50 16.42
CA ASP A 136 -25.53 10.66 17.77
C ASP A 136 -26.52 9.55 18.17
N LYS A 137 -26.31 9.01 19.37
CA LYS A 137 -27.43 8.59 20.23
C LYS A 137 -27.70 9.74 21.20
N SER A 138 -28.75 10.52 20.94
CA SER A 138 -29.41 11.34 21.95
C SER A 138 -30.92 11.11 21.86
N SER A 139 -31.46 10.54 22.93
CA SER A 139 -32.88 10.39 23.20
C SER A 139 -33.52 11.75 23.49
N VAL A 140 -34.47 12.18 22.66
CA VAL A 140 -35.54 13.10 23.09
C VAL A 140 -36.85 12.56 22.53
N MET A 141 -37.76 12.24 23.44
CA MET A 141 -39.16 11.92 23.13
C MET A 141 -39.80 13.06 22.32
N SER A 142 -40.47 12.72 21.23
CA SER A 142 -41.65 13.46 20.78
C SER A 142 -42.61 12.52 20.08
N ASN A 143 -43.80 12.42 20.67
CA ASN A 143 -44.93 11.66 20.19
C ASN A 143 -45.37 12.19 18.82
N SER A 144 -45.55 11.30 17.86
CA SER A 144 -46.53 11.48 16.79
C SER A 144 -47.04 10.12 16.36
N VAL A 145 -48.36 9.99 16.50
CA VAL A 145 -49.18 8.81 16.25
C VAL A 145 -49.64 8.76 14.80
N ALA A 146 -49.77 7.52 14.30
CA ALA A 146 -50.49 7.06 13.11
C ALA A 146 -49.85 7.40 11.73
N SER A 147 -49.78 6.49 10.75
CA SER A 147 -50.64 5.35 10.43
C SER A 147 -49.93 4.35 9.48
N ALA A 148 -50.41 3.11 9.47
CA ALA A 148 -49.94 1.97 8.68
C ALA A 148 -50.14 2.11 7.16
N LEU A 149 -49.34 1.38 6.35
CA LEU A 149 -49.84 0.40 5.36
C LEU A 149 -48.70 -0.42 4.69
N LYS A 150 -48.80 -1.76 4.79
CA LYS A 150 -48.05 -2.78 4.03
C LYS A 150 -48.15 -2.58 2.51
N ARG A 151 -47.04 -2.81 1.78
CA ARG A 151 -47.04 -3.53 0.48
C ARG A 151 -45.75 -4.35 0.28
N HIS A 152 -45.92 -5.67 0.19
CA HIS A 152 -45.02 -6.62 -0.46
C HIS A 152 -45.06 -6.42 -1.99
N THR A 153 -43.94 -6.68 -2.70
CA THR A 153 -43.82 -7.38 -4.03
C THR A 153 -42.35 -7.33 -4.47
N THR A 154 -41.52 -8.37 -4.26
CA THR A 154 -41.10 -9.38 -5.26
C THR A 154 -40.89 -8.88 -6.69
N ASN A 155 -39.64 -8.79 -7.15
CA ASN A 155 -39.28 -8.90 -8.56
C ASN A 155 -38.21 -10.00 -8.71
N LEU A 156 -38.60 -11.07 -9.41
CA LEU A 156 -37.82 -12.24 -9.80
C LEU A 156 -37.78 -12.28 -11.34
N MET A 157 -36.75 -12.93 -11.88
CA MET A 157 -36.56 -13.39 -13.28
C MET A 157 -35.97 -12.36 -14.26
N ALA A 158 -34.75 -12.55 -14.79
CA ALA A 158 -34.16 -13.60 -15.63
C ALA A 158 -34.27 -13.28 -17.13
N SER A 159 -33.13 -13.28 -17.82
CA SER A 159 -33.09 -13.51 -19.27
C SER A 159 -31.73 -14.11 -19.65
N VAL A 160 -31.78 -15.39 -20.01
CA VAL A 160 -30.73 -16.10 -20.75
C VAL A 160 -30.98 -15.83 -22.22
N LEU A 161 -29.98 -15.33 -22.96
CA LEU A 161 -30.02 -15.28 -24.42
C LEU A 161 -28.89 -16.14 -24.97
N ALA A 162 -29.27 -17.28 -25.54
CA ALA A 162 -28.47 -18.10 -26.44
C ALA A 162 -28.94 -17.82 -27.86
N ILE A 163 -28.03 -17.49 -28.79
CA ILE A 163 -28.31 -17.40 -30.23
C ILE A 163 -27.07 -17.92 -31.00
N PHE A 164 -27.28 -19.13 -31.54
CA PHE A 164 -26.70 -19.83 -32.70
C PHE A 164 -25.19 -20.06 -32.83
#